data_AF-A0A9D1UMP2-F1
#
_entry.id   AF-A0A9D1UMP2-F1
#
_cell.length_a   1.000
_cell.length_b   1.000
_cell.length_c   1.000
_cell.angle_alpha   90.00
_cell.angle_beta   90.00
_cell.angle_gamma   90.00
#
_symmetry.space_group_name_H-M   'P 1'
#
loop_
_entity.id
_entity.type
_entity.pdbx_description
1 polymer ?
#
loop_
_entity_poly.entity_id
_entity_poly.type
_entity_poly.pdbx_seq_one_letter_code
_entity_poly.pdbx_strand_id
1 'polypeptide(L)'
;METGEFQFRTAAIGGFLKQDVLDYIERANREHRERIEQLEKELAAVKGERDELKERTGTLEKDSLERRNQLAGLSDQVEELRSRLNQREQELEEIRGESRLQDELQGELSDQMSDLKARLSKAEHAAKAYEAIKDRTAGIELEAHCRAQAVEAAAQVQVDKTRHEVEQWIAKVQGSYDQMRSDIDATISHASGELERVRRSMEKLTEEFGVHDDALKGILRTYQEAVGHKQAPAPLPLEEK
;
A
#
# COMPACT_ATOMS: atom_id res chain seq x y z
N MET A 1 -53.76 -49.96 -142.77
CA MET A 1 -52.99 -50.43 -143.94
C MET A 1 -52.16 -51.59 -143.45
N GLU A 2 -52.40 -52.74 -144.05
CA GLU A 2 -51.71 -54.01 -143.81
C GLU A 2 -50.21 -53.86 -144.08
N THR A 3 -49.38 -54.26 -143.13
CA THR A 3 -47.97 -54.57 -143.37
C THR A 3 -47.69 -55.94 -142.78
N GLY A 4 -47.16 -56.80 -143.64
CA GLY A 4 -47.26 -58.25 -143.58
C GLY A 4 -46.58 -58.94 -142.40
N GLU A 5 -47.05 -60.16 -142.20
CA GLU A 5 -46.55 -61.19 -141.29
C GLU A 5 -45.03 -61.34 -141.33
N PHE A 6 -44.40 -61.30 -140.15
CA PHE A 6 -43.11 -61.96 -139.92
C PHE A 6 -43.34 -63.29 -139.20
N GLN A 7 -43.35 -64.35 -139.99
CA GLN A 7 -43.53 -65.75 -139.61
C GLN A 7 -42.19 -66.35 -139.15
N PHE A 8 -42.02 -66.60 -137.84
CA PHE A 8 -41.05 -67.56 -137.33
C PHE A 8 -41.81 -68.70 -136.64
N ARG A 9 -41.97 -69.81 -137.37
CA ARG A 9 -42.31 -71.12 -136.82
C ARG A 9 -41.47 -72.18 -137.51
N THR A 10 -40.62 -72.87 -136.75
CA THR A 10 -40.24 -74.26 -137.08
C THR A 10 -40.06 -75.03 -135.78
N ALA A 11 -41.02 -75.93 -135.53
CA ALA A 11 -40.99 -76.89 -134.44
C ALA A 11 -40.28 -78.17 -134.90
N ALA A 12 -39.45 -78.74 -134.02
CA ALA A 12 -39.26 -80.20 -133.91
C ALA A 12 -38.68 -80.59 -132.55
N ILE A 13 -37.88 -79.74 -131.89
CA ILE A 13 -37.45 -79.93 -130.49
C ILE A 13 -37.29 -78.54 -129.86
N GLY A 14 -38.17 -78.19 -128.91
CA GLY A 14 -37.89 -77.11 -127.96
C GLY A 14 -37.84 -75.67 -128.49
N GLY A 15 -38.61 -75.32 -129.52
CA GLY A 15 -38.73 -73.94 -130.01
C GLY A 15 -39.84 -73.16 -129.30
N PHE A 16 -39.50 -72.01 -128.71
CA PHE A 16 -40.40 -71.20 -127.88
C PHE A 16 -41.47 -70.43 -128.68
N LEU A 17 -42.71 -70.37 -128.18
CA LEU A 17 -43.76 -69.49 -128.71
C LEU A 17 -43.42 -68.03 -128.41
N LYS A 18 -43.42 -67.17 -129.45
CA LYS A 18 -43.12 -65.74 -129.32
C LYS A 18 -44.03 -65.03 -128.31
N GLN A 19 -45.32 -65.36 -128.25
CA GLN A 19 -46.26 -64.77 -127.29
C GLN A 19 -45.96 -65.19 -125.85
N ASP A 20 -45.66 -66.47 -125.57
CA ASP A 20 -45.31 -66.92 -124.22
C ASP A 20 -43.99 -66.32 -123.71
N VAL A 21 -43.01 -66.14 -124.61
CA VAL A 21 -41.75 -65.46 -124.29
C VAL A 21 -41.99 -63.98 -124.01
N LEU A 22 -42.86 -63.32 -124.77
CA LEU A 22 -43.23 -61.92 -124.54
C LEU A 22 -44.01 -61.76 -123.22
N ASP A 23 -44.97 -62.63 -122.92
CA ASP A 23 -45.73 -62.61 -121.67
C ASP A 23 -44.85 -62.91 -120.46
N TYR A 24 -43.89 -63.82 -120.58
CA TYR A 24 -42.89 -64.09 -119.55
C TYR A 24 -41.96 -62.89 -119.33
N ILE A 25 -41.48 -62.27 -120.41
CA ILE A 25 -40.65 -61.06 -120.33
C ILE A 25 -41.45 -59.92 -119.69
N GLU A 26 -42.72 -59.74 -120.06
CA GLU A 26 -43.59 -58.71 -119.46
C GLU A 26 -43.87 -58.98 -117.99
N ARG A 27 -44.15 -60.24 -117.62
CA ARG A 27 -44.38 -60.65 -116.21
C ARG A 27 -43.11 -60.50 -115.38
N ALA A 28 -41.97 -61.00 -115.87
CA ALA A 28 -40.68 -60.86 -115.21
C ALA A 28 -40.26 -59.39 -115.10
N ASN A 29 -40.45 -58.57 -116.14
CA ASN A 29 -40.19 -57.14 -116.07
C ASN A 29 -41.15 -56.40 -115.12
N ARG A 30 -42.37 -56.90 -114.91
CA ARG A 30 -43.31 -56.36 -113.93
C ARG A 30 -42.87 -56.72 -112.51
N GLU A 31 -42.60 -58.00 -112.25
CA GLU A 31 -42.09 -58.46 -110.95
C GLU A 31 -40.74 -57.83 -110.59
N HIS A 32 -39.83 -57.66 -111.55
CA HIS A 32 -38.57 -56.97 -111.32
C HIS A 32 -38.78 -55.49 -111.01
N ARG A 33 -39.70 -54.81 -111.72
CA ARG A 33 -40.09 -53.44 -111.39
C ARG A 33 -40.68 -53.34 -109.99
N GLU A 34 -41.59 -54.24 -109.62
CA GLU A 34 -42.18 -54.30 -108.28
C GLU A 34 -41.13 -54.57 -107.19
N ARG A 35 -40.18 -55.48 -107.41
CA ARG A 35 -39.07 -55.74 -106.47
C ARG A 35 -38.13 -54.54 -106.37
N ILE A 36 -37.81 -53.87 -107.47
CA ILE A 36 -36.99 -52.65 -107.46
C ILE A 36 -37.71 -51.56 -106.68
N GLU A 37 -39.00 -51.33 -106.93
CA GLU A 37 -39.79 -50.34 -106.19
C GLU A 37 -39.90 -50.66 -104.69
N GLN A 38 -40.04 -51.94 -104.31
CA GLN A 38 -40.04 -52.37 -102.92
C GLN A 38 -38.68 -52.12 -102.24
N LEU A 39 -37.59 -52.55 -102.89
CA LEU A 39 -36.24 -52.30 -102.39
C LEU A 39 -35.91 -50.81 -102.31
N GLU A 40 -36.38 -50.01 -103.27
CA GLU A 40 -36.25 -48.55 -103.23
C GLU A 40 -37.02 -47.93 -102.05
N LYS A 41 -38.23 -48.42 -101.77
CA LYS A 41 -39.02 -47.99 -100.59
C LYS A 41 -38.35 -48.38 -99.28
N GLU A 42 -37.86 -49.61 -99.16
CA GLU A 42 -37.12 -50.08 -97.98
C GLU A 42 -35.83 -49.28 -97.78
N LEU A 43 -35.07 -49.05 -98.86
CA LEU A 43 -33.84 -48.28 -98.83
C LEU A 43 -34.10 -46.81 -98.49
N ALA A 44 -35.23 -46.24 -98.92
CA ALA A 44 -35.68 -44.91 -98.50
C ALA A 44 -36.07 -44.89 -97.02
N ALA A 45 -36.81 -45.89 -96.52
CA ALA A 45 -37.21 -46.00 -95.11
C ALA A 45 -35.99 -46.14 -94.17
N VAL A 46 -35.07 -47.05 -94.48
CA VAL A 46 -33.84 -47.26 -93.70
C VAL A 46 -32.94 -46.02 -93.73
N LYS A 47 -32.87 -45.30 -94.87
CA LYS A 47 -32.16 -44.02 -94.93
C LYS A 47 -32.81 -42.96 -94.03
N GLY A 48 -34.14 -42.89 -94.02
CA GLY A 48 -34.89 -42.00 -93.14
C GLY A 48 -34.62 -42.30 -91.66
N GLU A 49 -34.77 -43.55 -91.25
CA GLU A 49 -34.47 -44.00 -89.88
C GLU A 49 -33.01 -43.73 -89.48
N ARG A 50 -32.07 -43.97 -90.39
CA ARG A 50 -30.64 -43.66 -90.17
C ARG A 50 -30.44 -42.16 -89.96
N ASP A 51 -31.11 -41.32 -90.74
CA ASP A 51 -30.94 -39.87 -90.65
C ASP A 51 -31.59 -39.32 -89.37
N GLU A 52 -32.77 -39.83 -88.97
CA GLU A 52 -33.39 -39.56 -87.66
C GLU A 52 -32.50 -40.01 -86.48
N LEU A 53 -31.93 -41.21 -86.55
CA LEU A 53 -31.00 -41.71 -85.53
C LEU A 53 -29.76 -40.83 -85.45
N LYS A 54 -29.20 -40.38 -86.58
CA LYS A 54 -28.05 -39.47 -86.60
C LYS A 54 -28.36 -38.12 -85.95
N GLU A 55 -29.52 -37.54 -86.22
CA GLU A 55 -29.97 -36.31 -85.56
C GLU A 55 -30.13 -36.53 -84.05
N ARG A 56 -30.70 -37.67 -83.66
CA ARG A 56 -30.90 -38.02 -82.24
C ARG A 56 -29.60 -38.29 -81.51
N THR A 57 -28.62 -38.94 -82.14
CA THR A 57 -27.27 -39.09 -81.56
C THR A 57 -26.58 -37.73 -81.46
N GLY A 58 -26.69 -36.88 -82.48
CA GLY A 58 -26.08 -35.56 -82.47
C GLY A 58 -26.65 -34.62 -81.39
N THR A 59 -27.94 -34.70 -81.11
CA THR A 59 -28.57 -33.95 -79.99
C THR A 59 -28.14 -34.50 -78.64
N LEU A 60 -28.14 -35.83 -78.45
CA LEU A 60 -27.67 -36.45 -77.20
C LEU A 60 -26.18 -36.16 -76.91
N GLU A 61 -25.33 -36.12 -77.94
CA GLU A 61 -23.92 -35.76 -77.80
C GLU A 61 -23.74 -34.30 -77.34
N LYS A 62 -24.53 -33.38 -77.90
CA LYS A 62 -24.54 -31.97 -77.46
C LYS A 62 -24.99 -31.85 -76.01
N ASP A 63 -26.10 -32.50 -75.64
CA ASP A 63 -26.61 -32.51 -74.26
C ASP A 63 -25.58 -33.12 -73.28
N SER A 64 -24.91 -34.20 -73.68
CA SER A 64 -23.88 -34.82 -72.86
C SER A 64 -22.66 -33.91 -72.69
N LEU A 65 -22.29 -33.15 -73.72
CA LEU A 65 -21.20 -32.18 -73.64
C LEU A 65 -21.57 -31.01 -72.73
N GLU A 66 -22.78 -30.46 -72.87
CA GLU A 66 -23.29 -29.39 -72.01
C GLU A 66 -23.33 -29.81 -70.54
N ARG A 67 -23.86 -31.01 -70.24
CA ARG A 67 -23.86 -31.54 -68.87
C ARG A 67 -22.44 -31.75 -68.32
N ARG A 68 -21.49 -32.22 -69.13
CA ARG A 68 -20.09 -32.34 -68.70
C ARG A 68 -19.48 -30.99 -68.36
N ASN A 69 -19.75 -29.97 -69.17
CA ASN A 69 -19.26 -28.61 -68.90
C ASN A 69 -19.89 -28.03 -67.63
N GLN A 70 -21.19 -28.29 -67.39
CA GLN A 70 -21.85 -27.89 -66.15
C GLN A 70 -21.26 -28.61 -64.92
N LEU A 71 -21.02 -29.91 -65.02
CA LEU A 71 -20.39 -30.68 -63.93
C LEU A 71 -18.97 -30.21 -63.64
N ALA A 72 -18.18 -29.87 -64.66
CA ALA A 72 -16.85 -29.29 -64.49
C ALA A 72 -16.93 -27.93 -63.76
N GLY A 73 -17.80 -27.02 -64.22
CA GLY A 73 -17.97 -25.71 -63.56
C GLY A 73 -18.48 -25.80 -62.12
N LEU A 74 -19.36 -26.76 -61.82
CA LEU A 74 -19.80 -27.03 -60.44
C LEU A 74 -18.66 -27.62 -59.59
N SER A 75 -17.82 -28.49 -60.17
CA SER A 75 -16.65 -29.04 -59.48
C SER A 75 -15.67 -27.93 -59.09
N ASP A 76 -15.37 -27.02 -60.01
CA ASP A 76 -14.48 -25.88 -59.77
C ASP A 76 -15.02 -24.97 -58.66
N GLN A 77 -16.34 -24.70 -58.66
CA GLN A 77 -16.99 -23.91 -57.61
C GLN A 77 -16.93 -24.59 -56.24
N VAL A 78 -17.11 -25.91 -56.17
CA VAL A 78 -16.99 -26.67 -54.92
C VAL A 78 -15.56 -26.61 -54.39
N GLU A 79 -14.56 -26.72 -55.26
CA GLU A 79 -13.16 -26.62 -54.86
C GLU A 79 -12.79 -25.20 -54.38
N GLU A 80 -13.27 -24.16 -55.05
CA GLU A 80 -13.11 -22.77 -54.62
C GLU A 80 -13.76 -22.53 -53.25
N LEU A 81 -15.00 -22.96 -53.06
CA LEU A 81 -15.72 -22.82 -51.79
C LEU A 81 -15.02 -23.58 -50.65
N ARG A 82 -14.49 -24.77 -50.92
CA ARG A 82 -13.70 -25.53 -49.94
C ARG A 82 -12.42 -24.80 -49.54
N SER A 83 -11.70 -24.25 -50.51
CA SER A 83 -10.50 -23.45 -50.25
C SER A 83 -10.81 -22.22 -49.40
N ARG A 84 -11.88 -21.48 -49.74
CA ARG A 84 -12.35 -20.32 -48.96
C ARG A 84 -12.79 -20.70 -47.55
N LEU A 85 -13.48 -21.83 -47.40
CA LEU A 85 -13.92 -22.31 -46.08
C LEU A 85 -12.73 -22.66 -45.21
N ASN A 86 -11.74 -23.37 -45.74
CA ASN A 86 -10.51 -23.70 -45.03
C ASN A 86 -9.71 -22.44 -44.63
N GLN A 87 -9.62 -21.44 -45.51
CA GLN A 87 -9.00 -20.14 -45.17
C GLN A 87 -9.73 -19.44 -44.01
N ARG A 88 -11.06 -19.41 -44.03
CA ARG A 88 -11.85 -18.79 -42.96
C ARG A 88 -11.75 -19.57 -41.64
N GLU A 89 -11.68 -20.89 -41.70
CA GLU A 89 -11.44 -21.72 -40.51
C GLU A 89 -10.07 -21.42 -39.87
N GLN A 90 -9.03 -21.25 -40.69
CA GLN A 90 -7.69 -20.85 -40.21
C GLN A 90 -7.71 -19.46 -39.57
N GLU A 91 -8.30 -18.46 -40.24
CA GLU A 91 -8.43 -17.10 -39.70
C GLU A 91 -9.22 -17.08 -38.37
N LEU A 92 -10.29 -17.87 -38.26
CA LEU A 92 -11.07 -17.97 -37.02
C LEU A 92 -10.26 -18.60 -35.88
N GLU A 93 -9.43 -19.60 -36.17
CA GLU A 93 -8.59 -20.23 -35.16
C GLU A 93 -7.46 -19.29 -34.70
N GLU A 94 -6.88 -18.51 -35.62
CA GLU A 94 -5.91 -17.45 -35.28
C GLU A 94 -6.53 -16.39 -34.35
N ILE A 95 -7.70 -15.84 -34.71
CA ILE A 95 -8.40 -14.84 -33.89
C ILE A 95 -8.78 -15.42 -32.51
N ARG A 96 -9.20 -16.69 -32.46
CA ARG A 96 -9.48 -17.36 -31.18
C ARG A 96 -8.22 -17.53 -30.33
N GLY A 97 -7.08 -17.84 -30.96
CA GLY A 97 -5.79 -17.90 -30.29
C GLY A 97 -5.38 -16.55 -29.71
N GLU A 98 -5.49 -15.48 -30.49
CA GLU A 98 -5.20 -14.11 -30.05
C GLU A 98 -6.11 -13.67 -28.90
N SER A 99 -7.42 -13.96 -28.99
CA SER A 99 -8.37 -13.65 -27.91
C SER A 99 -8.02 -14.37 -26.62
N ARG A 100 -7.61 -15.65 -26.67
CA ARG A 100 -7.20 -16.40 -25.47
C ARG A 100 -5.96 -15.79 -24.83
N LEU A 101 -4.95 -15.46 -25.62
CA LEU A 101 -3.73 -14.81 -25.13
C LEU A 101 -4.04 -13.43 -24.50
N GLN A 102 -4.99 -12.69 -25.10
CA GLN A 102 -5.44 -11.43 -24.55
C GLN A 102 -6.16 -11.60 -23.21
N ASP A 103 -7.03 -12.60 -23.09
CA ASP A 103 -7.75 -12.91 -21.85
C ASP A 103 -6.78 -13.35 -20.73
N GLU A 104 -5.77 -14.16 -21.07
CA GLU A 104 -4.70 -14.56 -20.14
C GLU A 104 -3.91 -13.34 -19.62
N LEU A 105 -3.48 -12.46 -20.53
CA LEU A 105 -2.76 -11.24 -20.17
C LEU A 105 -3.63 -10.29 -19.31
N GLN A 106 -4.92 -10.18 -19.61
CA GLN A 106 -5.86 -9.40 -18.81
C GLN A 106 -6.03 -9.99 -17.41
N GLY A 107 -6.08 -11.31 -17.29
CA GLY A 107 -6.09 -12.03 -16.01
C GLY A 107 -4.85 -11.72 -15.19
N GLU A 108 -3.66 -11.87 -15.76
CA GLU A 108 -2.40 -11.56 -15.08
C GLU A 108 -2.32 -10.10 -14.62
N LEU A 109 -2.73 -9.16 -15.46
CA LEU A 109 -2.74 -7.73 -15.11
C LEU A 109 -3.74 -7.44 -13.98
N SER A 110 -4.92 -8.07 -14.01
CA SER A 110 -5.91 -7.96 -12.95
C SER A 110 -5.37 -8.47 -11.61
N ASP A 111 -4.70 -9.62 -11.62
CA ASP A 111 -4.08 -10.21 -10.42
C ASP A 111 -2.98 -9.30 -9.86
N GLN A 112 -2.10 -8.77 -10.72
CA GLN A 112 -1.08 -7.80 -10.31
C GLN A 112 -1.69 -6.53 -9.72
N MET A 113 -2.76 -6.01 -10.32
CA MET A 113 -3.48 -4.85 -9.80
C MET A 113 -4.10 -5.14 -8.43
N SER A 114 -4.59 -6.37 -8.21
CA SER A 114 -5.14 -6.78 -6.92
C SER A 114 -4.06 -6.88 -5.84
N ASP A 115 -2.88 -7.44 -6.15
CA ASP A 115 -1.74 -7.53 -5.24
C ASP A 115 -1.22 -6.12 -4.87
N LEU A 116 -1.04 -5.26 -5.87
CA LEU A 116 -0.59 -3.88 -5.65
C LEU A 116 -1.58 -3.10 -4.77
N LYS A 117 -2.89 -3.26 -4.99
CA LYS A 117 -3.91 -2.66 -4.12
C LYS A 117 -3.84 -3.19 -2.69
N ALA A 118 -3.64 -4.49 -2.51
CA ALA A 118 -3.49 -5.09 -1.18
C ALA A 118 -2.23 -4.57 -0.46
N ARG A 119 -1.11 -4.45 -1.17
CA ARG A 119 0.14 -3.88 -0.65
C ARG A 119 -0.01 -2.40 -0.29
N LEU A 120 -0.68 -1.63 -1.14
CA LEU A 120 -0.98 -0.22 -0.88
C LEU A 120 -1.83 -0.06 0.39
N SER A 121 -2.89 -0.84 0.52
CA SER A 121 -3.76 -0.81 1.72
C SER A 121 -2.99 -1.13 3.00
N LYS A 122 -2.10 -2.13 2.97
CA LYS A 122 -1.21 -2.45 4.11
C LYS A 122 -0.27 -1.30 4.44
N ALA A 123 0.34 -0.68 3.43
CA ALA A 123 1.24 0.45 3.60
C ALA A 123 0.50 1.68 4.17
N GLU A 124 -0.71 1.96 3.69
CA GLU A 124 -1.56 3.03 4.22
C GLU A 124 -1.92 2.80 5.68
N HIS A 125 -2.27 1.57 6.07
CA HIS A 125 -2.54 1.24 7.45
C HIS A 125 -1.30 1.42 8.34
N ALA A 126 -0.14 0.96 7.88
CA ALA A 126 1.12 1.14 8.59
C ALA A 126 1.49 2.63 8.75
N ALA A 127 1.30 3.44 7.70
CA ALA A 127 1.55 4.88 7.75
C ALA A 127 0.62 5.59 8.75
N LYS A 128 -0.67 5.24 8.77
CA LYS A 128 -1.63 5.76 9.76
C LYS A 128 -1.26 5.36 11.19
N ALA A 129 -0.83 4.12 11.40
CA ALA A 129 -0.37 3.66 12.70
C ALA A 129 0.90 4.41 13.16
N TYR A 130 1.83 4.67 12.24
CA TYR A 130 3.03 5.45 12.53
C TYR A 130 2.70 6.90 12.92
N GLU A 131 1.84 7.59 12.16
CA GLU A 131 1.41 8.94 12.53
C GLU A 131 0.70 8.97 13.89
N ALA A 132 -0.16 7.99 14.20
CA ALA A 132 -0.81 7.90 15.50
C ALA A 132 0.19 7.70 16.67
N ILE A 133 1.22 6.86 16.47
CA ILE A 133 2.28 6.66 17.48
C ILE A 133 3.11 7.94 17.64
N LYS A 134 3.44 8.60 16.53
CA LYS A 134 4.20 9.85 16.52
C LYS A 134 3.46 10.97 17.26
N ASP A 135 2.18 11.18 16.97
CA ASP A 135 1.34 12.17 17.66
C ASP A 135 1.21 11.86 19.15
N ARG A 136 0.99 10.59 19.50
CA ARG A 136 0.92 10.15 20.90
C ARG A 136 2.25 10.39 21.63
N THR A 137 3.37 10.11 20.99
CA THR A 137 4.71 10.28 21.59
C THR A 137 5.00 11.76 21.80
N ALA A 138 4.73 12.60 20.81
CA ALA A 138 4.85 14.05 20.94
C ALA A 138 3.98 14.61 22.08
N GLY A 139 2.75 14.10 22.24
CA GLY A 139 1.87 14.44 23.35
C GLY A 139 2.46 14.07 24.72
N ILE A 140 2.98 12.84 24.85
CA ILE A 140 3.62 12.37 26.09
C ILE A 140 4.86 13.21 26.43
N GLU A 141 5.70 13.51 25.44
CA GLU A 141 6.91 14.33 25.63
C GLU A 141 6.56 15.74 26.10
N LEU A 142 5.55 16.36 25.49
CA LEU A 142 5.09 17.69 25.88
C LEU A 142 4.50 17.69 27.30
N GLU A 143 3.66 16.71 27.63
CA GLU A 143 3.12 16.56 28.98
C GLU A 143 4.20 16.28 30.03
N ALA A 144 5.21 15.48 29.69
CA ALA A 144 6.32 15.19 30.58
C ALA A 144 7.14 16.46 30.83
N HIS A 145 7.42 17.24 29.78
CA HIS A 145 8.13 18.50 29.88
C HIS A 145 7.36 19.53 30.72
N CYS A 146 6.06 19.72 30.45
CA CYS A 146 5.22 20.63 31.25
C CYS A 146 5.14 20.20 32.72
N ARG A 147 5.03 18.88 32.99
CA ARG A 147 5.05 18.37 34.38
C ARG A 147 6.39 18.60 35.06
N ALA A 148 7.49 18.36 34.37
CA ALA A 148 8.82 18.62 34.92
C ALA A 148 8.99 20.11 35.28
N GLN A 149 8.59 21.01 34.37
CA GLN A 149 8.60 22.45 34.62
C GLN A 149 7.69 22.86 35.79
N ALA A 150 6.51 22.26 35.92
CA ALA A 150 5.61 22.53 37.04
C ALA A 150 6.20 22.08 38.38
N VAL A 151 6.86 20.92 38.41
CA VAL A 151 7.55 20.41 39.61
C VAL A 151 8.74 21.30 39.95
N GLU A 152 9.54 21.72 38.97
CA GLU A 152 10.67 22.64 39.18
C GLU A 152 10.20 23.98 39.74
N ALA A 153 9.16 24.58 39.15
CA ALA A 153 8.59 25.83 39.64
C ALA A 153 8.05 25.69 41.08
N ALA A 154 7.35 24.59 41.38
CA ALA A 154 6.85 24.32 42.72
C ALA A 154 8.00 24.11 43.73
N ALA A 155 9.07 23.41 43.34
CA ALA A 155 10.25 23.23 44.17
C ALA A 155 10.94 24.57 44.46
N GLN A 156 11.09 25.43 43.44
CA GLN A 156 11.68 26.76 43.61
C GLN A 156 10.90 27.60 44.62
N VAL A 157 9.56 27.62 44.53
CA VAL A 157 8.69 28.32 45.50
C VAL A 157 8.90 27.80 46.93
N GLN A 158 9.05 26.48 47.11
CA GLN A 158 9.31 25.92 48.44
C GLN A 158 10.70 26.24 48.96
N VAL A 159 11.72 26.25 48.08
CA VAL A 159 13.07 26.69 48.44
C VAL A 159 13.05 28.15 48.89
N ASP A 160 12.37 29.03 48.16
CA ASP A 160 12.27 30.45 48.51
C ASP A 160 11.53 30.64 49.85
N LYS A 161 10.45 29.89 50.08
CA LYS A 161 9.70 29.92 51.34
C LYS A 161 10.56 29.45 52.51
N THR A 162 11.20 28.29 52.38
CA THR A 162 12.05 27.73 53.45
C THR A 162 13.25 28.62 53.74
N ARG A 163 13.85 29.21 52.69
CA ARG A 163 14.91 30.22 52.85
C ARG A 163 14.40 31.42 53.65
N HIS A 164 13.23 31.95 53.32
CA HIS A 164 12.65 33.08 54.04
C HIS A 164 12.35 32.75 55.51
N GLU A 165 11.81 31.55 55.79
CA GLU A 165 11.58 31.07 57.15
C GLU A 165 12.89 30.98 57.97
N VAL A 166 13.97 30.48 57.35
CA VAL A 166 15.31 30.42 57.97
C VAL A 166 15.87 31.82 58.22
N GLU A 167 15.76 32.73 57.26
CA GLU A 167 16.20 34.13 57.40
C GLU A 167 15.46 34.83 58.55
N GLN A 168 14.14 34.64 58.67
CA GLN A 168 13.36 35.16 59.79
C GLN A 168 13.79 34.56 61.13
N TRP A 169 14.04 33.25 61.18
CA TRP A 169 14.47 32.58 62.41
C TRP A 169 15.84 33.07 62.86
N ILE A 170 16.80 33.21 61.94
CA ILE A 170 18.13 33.79 62.23
C ILE A 170 18.00 35.20 62.77
N ALA A 171 17.19 36.06 62.12
CA ALA A 171 16.96 37.43 62.60
C ALA A 171 16.37 37.46 64.02
N LYS A 172 15.42 36.55 64.33
CA LYS A 172 14.84 36.41 65.67
C LYS A 172 15.86 35.96 66.71
N VAL A 173 16.69 34.97 66.38
CA VAL A 173 17.74 34.48 67.28
C VAL A 173 18.78 35.56 67.53
N GLN A 174 19.23 36.26 66.48
CA GLN A 174 20.14 37.39 66.60
C GLN A 174 19.57 38.49 67.50
N GLY A 175 18.33 38.92 67.26
CA GLY A 175 17.69 39.94 68.09
C GLY A 175 17.50 39.50 69.56
N SER A 176 17.18 38.23 69.80
CA SER A 176 17.08 37.68 71.17
C SER A 176 18.43 37.64 71.87
N TYR A 177 19.49 37.31 71.13
CA TYR A 177 20.86 37.31 71.62
C TYR A 177 21.34 38.74 71.95
N ASP A 178 21.09 39.70 71.07
CA ASP A 178 21.44 41.11 71.29
C ASP A 178 20.71 41.69 72.50
N GLN A 179 19.43 41.36 72.69
CA GLN A 179 18.67 41.73 73.89
C GLN A 179 19.29 41.12 75.15
N MET A 180 19.55 39.80 75.15
CA MET A 180 20.17 39.13 76.29
C MET A 180 21.54 39.73 76.63
N ARG A 181 22.34 40.04 75.61
CA ARG A 181 23.63 40.70 75.79
C ARG A 181 23.45 42.09 76.42
N SER A 182 22.52 42.89 75.94
CA SER A 182 22.20 44.20 76.52
C SER A 182 21.72 44.08 77.97
N ASP A 183 20.89 43.09 78.30
CA ASP A 183 20.40 42.85 79.67
C ASP A 183 21.53 42.42 80.60
N ILE A 184 22.47 41.58 80.12
CA ILE A 184 23.68 41.20 80.86
C ILE A 184 24.57 42.43 81.06
N ASP A 185 24.83 43.23 80.03
CA ASP A 185 25.65 44.45 80.12
C ASP A 185 25.03 45.45 81.11
N ALA A 186 23.70 45.58 81.13
CA ALA A 186 22.97 46.39 82.10
C ALA A 186 23.09 45.84 83.53
N THR A 187 22.98 44.51 83.71
CA THR A 187 23.13 43.85 85.02
C THR A 187 24.55 44.00 85.56
N ILE A 188 25.57 43.83 84.70
CA ILE A 188 26.98 44.05 85.04
C ILE A 188 27.21 45.51 85.43
N SER A 189 26.67 46.46 84.66
CA SER A 189 26.78 47.88 84.96
C SER A 189 26.11 48.23 86.29
N HIS A 190 24.93 47.66 86.57
CA HIS A 190 24.22 47.82 87.84
C HIS A 190 25.03 47.24 89.01
N ALA A 191 25.48 45.98 88.90
CA ALA A 191 26.28 45.34 89.93
C ALA A 191 27.59 46.09 90.21
N SER A 192 28.27 46.56 89.15
CA SER A 192 29.47 47.40 89.26
C SER A 192 29.15 48.72 89.96
N GLY A 193 28.01 49.35 89.63
CA GLY A 193 27.54 50.57 90.29
C GLY A 193 27.23 50.38 91.78
N GLU A 194 26.63 49.26 92.17
CA GLU A 194 26.40 48.93 93.58
C GLU A 194 27.71 48.64 94.32
N LEU A 195 28.62 47.86 93.72
CA LEU A 195 29.96 47.63 94.28
C LEU A 195 30.72 48.94 94.48
N GLU A 196 30.59 49.88 93.54
CA GLU A 196 31.18 51.21 93.64
C GLU A 196 30.56 52.07 94.76
N ARG A 197 29.26 51.90 95.05
CA ARG A 197 28.63 52.53 96.23
C ARG A 197 29.11 51.91 97.52
N VAL A 198 29.21 50.58 97.59
CA VAL A 198 29.75 49.86 98.74
C VAL A 198 31.19 50.30 99.00
N ARG A 199 32.03 50.36 97.96
CA ARG A 199 33.41 50.85 98.03
C ARG A 199 33.46 52.26 98.63
N ARG A 200 32.68 53.20 98.11
CA ARG A 200 32.59 54.57 98.66
C ARG A 200 32.09 54.61 100.10
N SER A 201 31.16 53.74 100.48
CA SER A 201 30.69 53.65 101.87
C SER A 201 31.79 53.11 102.82
N MET A 202 32.59 52.15 102.38
CA MET A 202 33.74 51.66 103.13
C MET A 202 34.87 52.68 103.22
N GLU A 203 35.13 53.44 102.14
CA GLU A 203 36.08 54.55 102.15
C GLU A 203 35.65 55.61 103.19
N LYS A 204 34.38 56.01 103.20
CA LYS A 204 33.82 56.90 104.24
C LYS A 204 33.95 56.34 105.66
N LEU A 205 33.60 55.06 105.87
CA LEU A 205 33.77 54.41 107.17
C LEU A 205 35.25 54.39 107.61
N THR A 206 36.18 54.17 106.66
CA THR A 206 37.62 54.20 106.93
C THR A 206 38.09 55.60 107.31
N GLU A 207 37.60 56.64 106.63
CA GLU A 207 37.85 58.04 106.99
C GLU A 207 37.28 58.38 108.38
N GLU A 208 36.05 57.96 108.69
CA GLU A 208 35.43 58.14 110.02
C GLU A 208 36.24 57.44 111.11
N PHE A 209 36.68 56.20 110.88
CA PHE A 209 37.58 55.51 111.81
C PHE A 209 38.92 56.25 111.97
N GLY A 210 39.47 56.83 110.90
CA GLY A 210 40.65 57.69 110.98
C GLY A 210 40.43 58.91 111.88
N VAL A 211 39.29 59.59 111.73
CA VAL A 211 38.89 60.71 112.60
C VAL A 211 38.71 60.26 114.06
N HIS A 212 38.08 59.10 114.28
CA HIS A 212 37.94 58.51 115.62
C HIS A 212 39.27 58.12 116.23
N ASP A 213 40.19 57.52 115.47
CA ASP A 213 41.54 57.20 115.90
C ASP A 213 42.31 58.47 116.28
N ASP A 214 42.20 59.54 115.50
CA ASP A 214 42.83 60.83 115.81
C ASP A 214 42.19 61.51 117.04
N ALA A 215 40.87 61.41 117.20
CA ALA A 215 40.17 61.85 118.41
C ALA A 215 40.61 61.04 119.64
N LEU A 216 40.72 59.72 119.53
CA LEU A 216 41.24 58.84 120.58
C LEU A 216 42.71 59.15 120.90
N LYS A 217 43.57 59.38 119.91
CA LYS A 217 44.94 59.87 120.12
C LYS A 217 44.94 61.22 120.83
N GLY A 218 44.01 62.11 120.50
CA GLY A 218 43.83 63.39 121.20
C GLY A 218 43.42 63.21 122.66
N ILE A 219 42.49 62.31 122.96
CA ILE A 219 42.12 61.94 124.34
C ILE A 219 43.30 61.30 125.07
N LEU A 220 44.05 60.41 124.43
CA LEU A 220 45.28 59.83 124.99
C LEU A 220 46.34 60.89 125.27
N ARG A 221 46.51 61.87 124.38
CA ARG A 221 47.45 62.97 124.57
C ARG A 221 47.01 63.89 125.70
N THR A 222 45.73 64.26 125.79
CA THR A 222 45.18 65.01 126.94
C THR A 222 45.24 64.22 128.25
N TYR A 223 45.07 62.90 128.22
CA TYR A 223 45.31 62.03 129.37
C TYR A 223 46.79 61.99 129.76
N GLN A 224 47.72 61.90 128.80
CA GLN A 224 49.16 61.96 129.03
C GLN A 224 49.62 63.34 129.53
N GLU A 225 48.95 64.42 129.13
CA GLU A 225 49.19 65.79 129.60
C GLU A 225 48.59 66.04 130.99
N ALA A 226 47.41 65.49 131.28
CA ALA A 226 46.75 65.57 132.59
C ALA A 226 47.37 64.62 133.63
N VAL A 227 47.95 63.51 133.17
CA VAL A 227 48.70 62.53 133.96
C VAL A 227 50.17 62.63 133.56
N GLY A 228 50.83 63.69 134.02
CA GLY A 228 52.28 63.81 133.92
C GLY A 228 52.96 62.52 134.38
N HIS A 229 53.90 62.03 133.56
CA HIS A 229 54.84 60.94 133.82
C HIS A 229 54.58 60.10 135.09
N LYS A 230 53.62 59.17 135.04
CA LYS A 230 53.65 58.02 135.95
C LYS A 230 54.57 56.97 135.35
N GLN A 231 55.78 56.86 135.88
CA GLN A 231 56.63 55.68 135.75
C GLN A 231 55.78 54.43 136.02
N ALA A 232 55.65 53.54 135.03
CA ALA A 232 55.11 52.21 135.25
C ALA A 232 56.04 51.46 136.23
N PRO A 233 55.52 50.77 137.26
CA PRO A 233 56.34 50.06 138.23
C PRO A 233 57.11 48.91 137.58
N ALA A 234 58.36 48.72 138.01
CA ALA A 234 59.28 47.72 137.47
C ALA A 234 58.74 46.27 137.60
N PRO A 235 58.88 45.43 136.55
CA PRO A 235 58.71 43.98 136.67
C PRO A 235 59.90 43.36 137.43
N LEU A 236 59.62 42.46 138.37
CA LEU A 236 60.61 41.66 139.09
C LEU A 236 61.27 40.62 138.15
N PRO A 237 62.59 40.41 138.23
CA PRO A 237 63.35 39.59 137.28
C PRO A 237 63.48 38.13 137.72
N LEU A 238 63.62 37.22 136.75
CA LEU A 238 64.32 35.95 136.91
C LEU A 238 65.15 35.67 135.64
N GLU A 239 66.46 35.65 135.85
CA GLU A 239 67.55 34.79 135.33
C GLU A 239 67.20 33.64 134.35
N GLU A 240 68.09 33.09 133.52
CA GLU A 240 69.45 33.40 133.00
C GLU A 240 69.73 32.34 131.90
N LYS A 241 70.18 32.77 130.72
CA LYS A 241 71.29 32.18 129.95
C LYS A 241 71.60 33.00 128.70
#